data_AF-A0A509EDQ8-F1
#
_entry.id   AF-A0A509EDQ8-F1
#
_cell.length_a   1.000
_cell.length_b   1.000
_cell.length_c   1.000
_cell.angle_alpha   90.00
_cell.angle_beta   90.00
_cell.angle_gamma   90.00
#
_symmetry.space_group_name_H-M   'P 1'
#
loop_
_entity.id
_entity.type
_entity.pdbx_description
1 polymer ?
#
loop_
_entity_poly.entity_id
_entity_poly.type
_entity_poly.pdbx_seq_one_letter_code
_entity_poly.pdbx_strand_id
1 'polypeptide(L)'
;MIRIVKHVIVETGAESDRHLERIEAAIRARFPEATTEVVQGLLDEDRVVEARLPLRQLADWRAERARLLRTDREIEVEAETRPETDGDPSSDV
;
A
#
# COMPACT_ATOMS: atom_id res chain seq x y z
N MET A 1 -6.00 12.29 25.94
CA MET A 1 -5.70 10.96 25.36
C MET A 1 -4.56 11.12 24.37
N ILE A 2 -3.46 10.38 24.52
CA ILE A 2 -2.29 10.48 23.62
C ILE A 2 -2.56 9.64 22.36
N ARG A 3 -2.36 10.24 21.19
CA ARG A 3 -2.41 9.56 19.90
C ARG A 3 -1.02 9.55 19.27
N ILE A 4 -0.76 8.52 18.47
CA ILE A 4 0.43 8.38 17.65
C ILE A 4 0.04 8.50 16.18
N VAL A 5 0.98 8.95 15.36
CA VAL A 5 0.86 9.03 13.91
C VAL A 5 1.75 7.98 13.29
N LYS A 6 1.23 7.28 12.28
CA LYS A 6 1.96 6.28 11.50
C LYS A 6 1.69 6.47 10.03
N HIS A 7 2.76 6.41 9.25
CA HIS A 7 2.74 6.58 7.81
C HIS A 7 2.98 5.23 7.13
N VAL A 8 2.13 4.91 6.16
CA VAL A 8 2.35 3.81 5.21
C VAL A 8 2.52 4.44 3.85
N ILE A 9 3.74 4.38 3.33
CA ILE A 9 4.08 4.91 1.99
C ILE A 9 3.51 3.94 0.97
N VAL A 10 2.90 4.47 -0.09
CA VAL A 10 2.44 3.72 -1.24
C VAL A 10 3.20 4.24 -2.45
N GLU A 11 3.99 3.36 -3.06
CA GLU A 11 4.77 3.70 -4.24
C GLU A 11 3.86 4.06 -5.43
N THR A 12 4.38 4.91 -6.31
CA THR A 12 3.66 5.42 -7.47
C THR A 12 3.59 4.41 -8.60
N GLY A 13 2.37 4.21 -9.13
CA GLY A 13 2.09 3.32 -10.25
C GLY A 13 0.64 3.44 -10.72
N ALA A 14 0.31 2.77 -11.81
CA ALA A 14 -1.03 2.81 -12.42
C ALA A 14 -2.17 2.34 -11.49
N GLU A 15 -1.84 1.69 -10.37
CA GLU A 15 -2.78 1.15 -9.39
C GLU A 15 -2.73 1.82 -8.00
N SER A 16 -2.00 2.94 -7.84
CA SER A 16 -1.78 3.56 -6.53
C SER A 16 -3.09 3.94 -5.81
N ASP A 17 -4.15 4.35 -6.52
CA ASP A 17 -5.44 4.68 -5.88
C ASP A 17 -6.10 3.46 -5.24
N ARG A 18 -6.18 2.34 -5.97
CA ARG A 18 -6.72 1.08 -5.42
C ARG A 18 -5.86 0.55 -4.28
N HIS A 19 -4.56 0.80 -4.34
CA HIS A 19 -3.63 0.41 -3.28
C HIS A 19 -3.90 1.22 -2.01
N LEU A 20 -4.00 2.55 -2.12
CA LEU A 20 -4.35 3.44 -1.01
C LEU A 20 -5.66 3.00 -0.34
N GLU A 21 -6.70 2.73 -1.13
CA GLU A 21 -8.00 2.26 -0.62
C GLU A 21 -7.89 0.94 0.14
N ARG A 22 -7.10 -0.03 -0.37
CA ARG A 22 -6.86 -1.32 0.30
C ARG A 22 -6.15 -1.14 1.63
N ILE A 23 -5.13 -0.29 1.70
CA ILE A 23 -4.40 -0.02 2.94
C ILE A 23 -5.31 0.68 3.96
N GLU A 24 -6.07 1.69 3.53
CA GLU A 24 -7.04 2.36 4.41
C GLU A 24 -8.09 1.38 4.95
N ALA A 25 -8.60 0.48 4.10
CA ALA A 25 -9.56 -0.54 4.52
C ALA A 25 -8.94 -1.52 5.54
N ALA A 26 -7.71 -1.98 5.29
CA ALA A 26 -6.99 -2.88 6.19
C ALA A 26 -6.73 -2.23 7.56
N ILE A 27 -6.30 -0.96 7.57
CA ILE A 27 -6.06 -0.20 8.81
C ILE A 27 -7.38 -0.03 9.58
N ARG A 28 -8.46 0.42 8.93
CA ARG A 28 -9.76 0.62 9.58
C ARG A 28 -10.36 -0.69 10.12
N ALA A 29 -10.19 -1.80 9.40
CA ALA A 29 -10.65 -3.11 9.85
C ALA A 29 -9.89 -3.60 11.09
N ARG A 30 -8.59 -3.35 11.17
CA ARG A 30 -7.74 -3.80 12.29
C ARG A 30 -7.78 -2.86 13.50
N PHE A 31 -7.91 -1.56 13.25
CA PHE A 31 -7.86 -0.49 14.23
C PHE A 31 -9.11 0.39 14.10
N PRO A 32 -10.27 -0.02 14.66
CA PRO A 32 -11.53 0.71 14.49
C PRO A 32 -11.54 2.11 15.11
N GLU A 33 -10.59 2.41 16.01
CA GLU A 33 -10.39 3.74 16.60
C GLU A 33 -9.41 4.61 15.80
N ALA A 34 -8.81 4.06 14.73
CA ALA A 34 -7.90 4.81 13.89
C ALA A 34 -8.68 5.72 12.93
N THR A 35 -8.14 6.91 12.72
CA THR A 35 -8.53 7.77 11.59
C THR A 35 -7.45 7.67 10.53
N THR A 36 -7.83 7.57 9.26
CA THR A 36 -6.92 7.58 8.12
C THR A 36 -7.10 8.84 7.28
N GLU A 37 -6.02 9.29 6.66
CA GLU A 37 -5.98 10.38 5.70
C GLU A 37 -4.91 10.07 4.64
N VAL A 38 -5.20 10.34 3.37
CA VAL A 38 -4.19 10.26 2.31
C VAL A 38 -3.50 11.61 2.20
N VAL A 39 -2.19 11.62 2.42
CA VAL A 39 -1.35 12.82 2.37
C VAL A 39 -0.24 12.66 1.33
N GLN A 40 0.32 13.77 0.87
CA GLN A 40 1.50 13.76 0.01
C GLN A 40 2.70 13.22 0.78
N GLY A 41 3.50 12.36 0.13
CA GLY A 41 4.75 11.83 0.66
C GLY A 41 5.88 12.84 0.64
N LEU A 42 7.09 12.37 0.99
CA LEU A 42 8.30 13.21 0.96
C LEU A 42 8.79 13.48 -0.47
N LEU A 43 8.52 12.56 -1.38
CA LEU A 43 8.74 12.74 -2.81
C LEU A 43 7.44 13.26 -3.45
N ASP A 44 7.57 14.10 -4.47
CA ASP A 44 6.43 14.79 -5.08
C ASP A 44 5.37 13.83 -5.64
N GLU A 45 5.80 12.64 -6.04
CA GLU A 45 4.94 11.62 -6.62
C GLU A 45 4.32 10.70 -5.56
N ASP A 46 4.96 10.52 -4.41
CA ASP A 46 4.52 9.57 -3.39
C ASP A 46 3.22 9.99 -2.72
N ARG A 47 2.38 9.00 -2.43
CA ARG A 47 1.21 9.16 -1.57
C ARG A 47 1.31 8.26 -0.36
N VAL A 48 0.83 8.77 0.78
CA VAL A 48 1.01 8.12 2.06
C VAL A 48 -0.34 8.04 2.76
N VAL A 49 -0.66 6.88 3.32
CA VAL A 49 -1.76 6.75 4.27
C VAL A 49 -1.25 7.09 5.65
N GLU A 50 -1.72 8.22 6.19
CA GLU A 50 -1.49 8.62 7.57
C GLU A 50 -2.58 8.02 8.48
N ALA A 51 -2.18 7.12 9.38
CA ALA A 51 -3.03 6.56 10.41
C ALA A 51 -2.75 7.22 11.77
N ARG A 52 -3.80 7.78 12.38
CA ARG A 52 -3.74 8.32 13.75
C ARG A 52 -4.49 7.38 14.69
N LEU A 53 -3.78 6.84 15.66
CA LEU A 53 -4.28 5.80 16.56
C LEU A 53 -3.95 6.11 18.04
N PRO A 54 -4.76 5.64 19.01
CA PRO A 54 -4.42 5.74 20.43
C PRO A 54 -3.07 5.08 20.75
N LEU A 55 -2.27 5.66 21.66
CA LEU A 55 -0.95 5.12 22.03
C LEU A 55 -0.99 3.65 22.49
N ARG A 56 -2.09 3.22 23.13
CA ARG A 56 -2.30 1.83 23.56
C ARG A 56 -2.26 0.81 22.42
N GLN A 57 -2.53 1.22 21.19
CA GLN A 57 -2.50 0.38 19.99
C GLN A 57 -1.12 0.34 19.32
N LEU A 58 -0.09 0.98 19.88
CA LEU A 58 1.27 1.01 19.29
C LEU A 58 1.88 -0.40 19.16
N ALA A 59 1.68 -1.26 20.16
CA ALA A 59 2.19 -2.62 20.12
C ALA A 59 1.54 -3.44 19.00
N ASP A 60 0.21 -3.35 18.91
CA ASP A 60 -0.57 -4.01 17.85
C ASP A 60 -0.19 -3.50 16.46
N TRP A 61 0.01 -2.19 16.31
CA TRP A 61 0.50 -1.60 15.07
C TRP A 61 1.85 -2.17 14.65
N ARG A 62 2.80 -2.32 15.59
CA ARG A 62 4.12 -2.89 15.30
C ARG A 62 4.03 -4.34 14.83
N ALA A 63 3.12 -5.12 15.39
CA ALA A 63 2.88 -6.50 14.96
C ALA A 63 2.25 -6.56 13.55
N GLU A 64 1.29 -5.68 13.26
CA GLU A 64 0.57 -5.68 11.98
C GLU A 64 1.38 -5.08 10.82
N ARG A 65 2.31 -4.15 11.10
CA ARG A 65 3.11 -3.44 10.08
C ARG A 65 3.79 -4.40 9.09
N ALA A 66 4.30 -5.52 9.57
CA ALA A 66 4.97 -6.51 8.72
C ALA A 66 4.03 -7.18 7.71
N ARG A 67 2.72 -7.23 7.99
CA ARG A 67 1.69 -7.74 7.08
C ARG A 67 1.28 -6.68 6.07
N LEU A 68 1.08 -5.45 6.52
CA LEU A 68 0.71 -4.33 5.65
C LEU A 68 1.77 -4.07 4.56
N LEU A 69 3.06 -4.19 4.90
CA LEU A 69 4.16 -4.02 3.95
C LEU A 69 4.37 -5.23 3.01
N ARG A 70 3.83 -6.42 3.32
CA ARG A 70 3.91 -7.56 2.40
C ARG A 70 2.93 -7.45 1.24
N THR A 71 1.76 -6.85 1.49
CA THR A 71 0.80 -6.52 0.44
C THR A 71 1.44 -5.66 -0.66
N ASP A 72 2.43 -4.84 -0.29
CA ASP A 72 3.21 -4.00 -1.22
C ASP A 72 4.07 -4.83 -2.19
N ARG A 73 4.71 -5.88 -1.66
CA ARG A 73 5.66 -6.72 -2.42
C ARG A 73 5.01 -7.78 -3.29
N GLU A 74 3.81 -8.27 -2.92
CA GLU A 74 3.08 -9.25 -3.75
C GLU A 74 2.60 -8.63 -5.08
N ILE A 75 2.40 -7.32 -5.15
CA ILE A 75 1.98 -6.62 -6.37
C ILE A 75 3.13 -6.44 -7.36
N GLU A 76 4.35 -6.21 -6.87
CA GLU A 76 5.57 -6.17 -7.70
C GLU A 76 5.78 -7.51 -8.44
N VAL A 77 5.49 -8.64 -7.78
CA VAL A 77 5.63 -9.97 -8.36
C VAL A 77 4.51 -10.30 -9.37
N GLU A 78 3.27 -9.85 -9.15
CA GLU A 78 2.19 -10.02 -10.13
C GLU A 78 2.38 -9.14 -11.38
N ALA A 79 2.93 -7.93 -11.25
CA ALA A 79 3.19 -7.04 -12.38
C ALA A 79 4.31 -7.52 -13.31
N GLU A 80 5.27 -8.30 -12.79
CA GLU A 80 6.39 -8.86 -13.56
C GLU A 80 6.06 -10.20 -14.23
N THR A 81 4.87 -10.76 -14.00
CA THR A 81 4.44 -12.03 -14.62
C THR A 81 3.52 -11.78 -15.81
N ARG A 82 3.98 -11.02 -16.81
CA ARG A 82 3.39 -11.07 -18.16
C ARG A 82 4.21 -12.05 -18.99
N PRO A 83 3.64 -13.13 -19.55
CA PRO A 83 4.36 -13.93 -20.53
C PRO A 83 4.59 -13.04 -21.74
N GLU A 84 5.86 -12.66 -21.97
CA GLU A 84 6.31 -12.18 -23.27
C GLU A 84 5.82 -13.20 -24.29
N THR A 85 4.92 -12.77 -25.16
CA THR A 85 4.41 -13.63 -26.21
C THR A 85 5.52 -13.68 -27.24
N ASP A 86 6.36 -14.70 -27.11
CA ASP A 86 7.40 -15.05 -28.05
C ASP A 86 6.77 -15.23 -29.44
N GLY A 87 7.24 -14.40 -30.37
CA GLY A 87 7.44 -14.73 -31.78
C GLY A 87 6.23 -15.11 -32.63
N ASP A 88 5.88 -14.24 -33.57
CA ASP A 88 5.66 -14.71 -34.95
C ASP A 88 6.08 -13.65 -35.98
N PRO A 89 7.23 -13.83 -36.66
CA PRO A 89 7.46 -13.23 -37.96
C PRO A 89 7.45 -14.32 -39.04
N SER A 90 6.27 -14.64 -39.54
CA SER A 90 6.05 -15.26 -40.86
C SER A 90 4.60 -15.08 -41.26
N SER A 91 4.20 -14.86 -42.50
CA SER A 91 4.86 -14.66 -43.78
C SER A 91 3.68 -14.58 -44.76
N ASP A 92 3.57 -13.55 -45.60
CA ASP A 92 2.73 -13.58 -46.82
C ASP A 92 3.23 -12.44 -47.74
N VAL A 93 4.10 -12.77 -48.71
CA VAL A 93 3.82 -13.04 -50.15
C VAL A 93 3.31 -11.82 -50.90
#